data_AF-A0A849ZDQ7-F1
#
_entry.id   AF-A0A849ZDQ7-F1
#
_cell.length_a   1.000
_cell.length_b   1.000
_cell.length_c   1.000
_cell.angle_alpha   90.00
_cell.angle_beta   90.00
_cell.angle_gamma   90.00
#
_symmetry.space_group_name_H-M   'P 1'
#
loop_
_entity.id
_entity.type
_entity.pdbx_description
1 polymer ?
#
loop_
_entity_poly.entity_id
_entity_poly.type
_entity_poly.pdbx_seq_one_letter_code
_entity_poly.pdbx_strand_id
1 'polypeptide(L)'
;MGASGALDVLAAFLRWFFLGSIKNDLYGVGLGAAHPGLAAKQALGHFLLMRVGFSFLVAFIVGWGFSQPIVAAAVIGTFFALAAAWFVSRAKARVRVLVAATRALDEGAPLDPAAVTTPAILPGRSLGLLAVATDAARRGDAVLAGTALDGIDLAFLHADERRLLAGVRAIVADRTGDRATAARFGLMAFPVGAPDIDERLGRIFAERNWHDATKLSRAYEDWLSHGFLPEVESPIGRLLLLIDVKLGRLDPASVAQDVRLLEAEARSLGDRELADKIRDEALPFPGSRYG
;
A
#
# COMPACT_ATOMS: atom_id res chain seq x y z
N MET A 1 -32.07 7.73 11.50
CA MET A 1 -30.75 8.41 11.48
C MET A 1 -31.03 9.91 11.47
N GLY A 2 -30.86 10.56 12.62
CA GLY A 2 -31.36 11.92 12.86
C GLY A 2 -30.55 13.01 12.16
N ALA A 3 -31.14 14.20 12.04
CA ALA A 3 -30.58 15.40 11.41
C ALA A 3 -29.16 15.78 11.91
N SER A 4 -28.74 15.29 13.09
CA SER A 4 -27.37 15.44 13.60
C SER A 4 -26.32 14.78 12.70
N GLY A 5 -26.59 13.58 12.16
CA GLY A 5 -25.63 12.87 11.31
C GLY A 5 -25.38 13.54 9.96
N ALA A 6 -26.37 14.26 9.41
CA ALA A 6 -26.21 14.98 8.15
C ALA A 6 -25.40 16.28 8.33
N LEU A 7 -25.57 16.96 9.47
CA LEU A 7 -24.78 18.15 9.83
C LEU A 7 -23.33 17.80 10.14
N ASP A 8 -23.06 16.66 10.77
CA ASP A 8 -21.69 16.20 11.03
C ASP A 8 -20.96 15.81 9.74
N VAL A 9 -21.66 15.17 8.79
CA VAL A 9 -21.12 14.85 7.45
C VAL A 9 -20.87 16.12 6.63
N LEU A 10 -21.77 17.10 6.71
CA LEU A 10 -21.61 18.40 6.06
C LEU A 10 -20.44 19.19 6.66
N ALA A 11 -20.31 19.20 7.99
CA ALA A 11 -19.19 19.84 8.68
C ALA A 11 -17.86 19.17 8.36
N ALA A 12 -17.81 17.83 8.30
CA ALA A 12 -16.63 17.08 7.90
C ALA A 12 -16.24 17.34 6.42
N PHE A 13 -17.23 17.41 5.52
CA PHE A 13 -17.03 17.76 4.12
C PHE A 13 -16.52 19.19 3.97
N LEU A 14 -17.15 20.17 4.62
CA LEU A 14 -16.73 21.58 4.58
C LEU A 14 -15.34 21.75 5.20
N ARG A 15 -15.01 21.03 6.27
CA ARG A 15 -13.69 21.06 6.89
C ARG A 15 -12.61 20.46 5.99
N TRP A 16 -12.89 19.33 5.35
CA TRP A 16 -12.02 18.74 4.32
C TRP A 16 -11.85 19.71 3.14
N PHE A 17 -12.96 20.26 2.64
CA PHE A 17 -13.04 21.13 1.47
C PHE A 17 -12.34 22.48 1.68
N PHE A 18 -12.53 23.14 2.83
CA PHE A 18 -11.99 24.48 3.14
C PHE A 18 -10.67 24.50 3.90
N LEU A 19 -10.34 23.48 4.71
CA LEU A 19 -9.08 23.45 5.46
C LEU A 19 -8.02 22.51 4.88
N GLY A 20 -8.35 21.63 3.94
CA GLY A 20 -7.37 20.72 3.31
C GLY A 20 -6.62 19.80 4.28
N SER A 21 -7.11 19.72 5.52
CA SER A 21 -6.48 18.98 6.61
C SER A 21 -7.56 18.14 7.27
N ILE A 22 -7.64 16.89 6.84
CA ILE A 22 -7.81 15.83 7.83
C ILE A 22 -6.46 15.85 8.56
N LYS A 23 -6.43 16.34 9.80
CA LYS A 23 -5.31 16.01 10.70
C LYS A 23 -5.07 14.51 10.53
N ASN A 24 -3.82 14.13 10.27
CA ASN A 24 -3.34 12.76 10.13
C ASN A 24 -3.67 11.83 11.34
N ASP A 25 -4.53 12.26 12.26
CA ASP A 25 -4.74 11.68 13.58
C ASP A 25 -6.06 10.90 13.74
N LEU A 26 -7.01 10.93 12.78
CA LEU A 26 -8.22 10.09 12.91
C LEU A 26 -8.16 8.76 12.16
N TYR A 27 -7.15 8.55 11.29
CA TYR A 27 -6.85 7.26 10.67
C TYR A 27 -5.34 7.17 10.38
N GLY A 28 -4.52 7.39 11.42
CA GLY A 28 -3.06 7.30 11.40
C GLY A 28 -2.50 5.89 11.16
N VAL A 29 -3.13 5.12 10.27
CA VAL A 29 -2.65 3.84 9.74
C VAL A 29 -2.79 3.93 8.22
N GLY A 30 -2.06 4.86 7.62
CA GLY A 30 -1.83 4.85 6.19
C GLY A 30 -0.86 3.73 5.86
N LEU A 31 -1.26 2.83 4.95
CA LEU A 31 -0.35 1.94 4.25
C LEU A 31 0.68 2.82 3.52
N GLY A 32 1.87 2.97 4.11
CA GLY A 32 2.99 3.75 3.58
C GLY A 32 3.00 5.22 4.02
N ALA A 33 3.77 5.53 5.06
CA ALA A 33 4.18 6.89 5.40
C ALA A 33 5.20 7.41 4.37
N ALA A 34 4.77 7.72 3.15
CA ALA A 34 5.60 8.37 2.14
C ALA A 34 5.50 9.90 2.25
N HIS A 35 6.65 10.55 2.19
CA HIS A 35 6.95 11.96 2.42
C HIS A 35 5.85 12.98 2.01
N PRO A 36 5.39 13.87 2.93
CA PRO A 36 4.31 14.85 2.68
C PRO A 36 4.65 15.97 1.67
N GLY A 37 5.91 16.09 1.23
CA GLY A 37 6.41 17.25 0.48
C GLY A 37 6.17 17.25 -1.03
N LEU A 38 6.11 16.08 -1.67
CA LEU A 38 5.97 15.96 -3.13
C LEU A 38 4.52 15.78 -3.59
N ALA A 39 3.71 15.05 -2.82
CA ALA A 39 2.26 14.96 -3.03
C ALA A 39 1.57 16.33 -2.84
N ALA A 40 2.10 17.19 -1.96
CA ALA A 40 1.51 18.48 -1.63
C ALA A 40 1.42 19.44 -2.83
N LYS A 41 2.40 19.49 -3.74
CA LYS A 41 2.43 20.50 -4.82
C LYS A 41 1.48 20.19 -5.97
N GLN A 42 1.37 18.91 -6.39
CA GLN A 42 0.40 18.51 -7.43
C GLN A 42 -1.03 18.42 -6.89
N ALA A 43 -1.19 18.05 -5.61
CA ALA A 43 -2.47 18.12 -4.93
C ALA A 43 -2.95 19.57 -4.80
N LEU A 44 -2.07 20.53 -4.49
CA LEU A 44 -2.45 21.95 -4.32
C LEU A 44 -3.05 22.57 -5.59
N GLY A 45 -2.49 22.27 -6.77
CA GLY A 45 -2.99 22.79 -8.05
C GLY A 45 -4.37 22.24 -8.42
N HIS A 46 -4.57 20.93 -8.31
CA HIS A 46 -5.88 20.30 -8.52
C HIS A 46 -6.91 20.73 -7.47
N PHE A 47 -6.46 20.90 -6.22
CA PHE A 47 -7.29 21.31 -5.10
C PHE A 47 -7.74 22.77 -5.23
N LEU A 48 -6.87 23.66 -5.70
CA LEU A 48 -7.23 25.05 -6.04
C LEU A 48 -8.19 25.11 -7.22
N LEU A 49 -7.95 24.32 -8.28
CA LEU A 49 -8.82 24.30 -9.46
C LEU A 49 -10.22 23.77 -9.13
N MET A 50 -10.32 22.72 -8.30
CA MET A 50 -11.60 22.24 -7.77
C MET A 50 -12.30 23.29 -6.91
N ARG A 51 -11.58 24.01 -6.04
CA ARG A 51 -12.17 25.08 -5.21
C ARG A 51 -12.70 26.24 -6.03
N VAL A 52 -11.98 26.64 -7.07
CA VAL A 52 -12.42 27.71 -7.98
C VAL A 52 -13.65 27.25 -8.76
N GLY A 53 -13.60 26.06 -9.37
CA GLY A 53 -14.74 25.48 -10.10
C GLY A 53 -15.99 25.31 -9.23
N PHE A 54 -15.81 24.83 -8.00
CA PHE A 54 -16.91 24.72 -7.03
C PHE A 54 -17.44 26.08 -6.57
N SER A 55 -16.56 27.07 -6.36
CA SER A 55 -17.00 28.44 -6.03
C SER A 55 -17.82 29.06 -7.16
N PHE A 56 -17.42 28.83 -8.42
CA PHE A 56 -18.21 29.24 -9.58
C PHE A 56 -19.54 28.49 -9.67
N LEU A 57 -19.55 27.18 -9.40
CA LEU A 57 -20.78 26.39 -9.36
C LEU A 57 -21.72 26.90 -8.26
N VAL A 58 -21.22 27.20 -7.06
CA VAL A 58 -22.00 27.76 -5.97
C VAL A 58 -22.52 29.15 -6.32
N ALA A 59 -21.69 30.03 -6.90
CA ALA A 59 -22.13 31.35 -7.35
C ALA A 59 -23.22 31.26 -8.44
N PHE A 60 -23.07 30.32 -9.37
CA PHE A 60 -24.07 30.03 -10.41
C PHE A 60 -25.37 29.48 -9.81
N ILE A 61 -25.29 28.55 -8.87
CA ILE A 61 -26.45 27.98 -8.17
C ILE A 61 -27.14 29.03 -7.29
N VAL A 62 -26.40 29.93 -6.65
CA VAL A 62 -26.97 31.02 -5.85
C VAL A 62 -27.67 32.02 -6.77
N GLY A 63 -27.03 32.44 -7.87
CA GLY A 63 -27.64 33.32 -8.88
C GLY A 63 -28.89 32.71 -9.52
N TRP A 64 -28.85 31.41 -9.85
CA TRP A 64 -30.00 30.67 -10.37
C TRP A 64 -31.07 30.41 -9.30
N GLY A 65 -30.67 30.18 -8.05
CA GLY A 65 -31.55 29.90 -6.92
C GLY A 65 -32.44 31.08 -6.52
N PHE A 66 -32.07 32.31 -6.84
CA PHE A 66 -32.96 33.46 -6.73
C PHE A 66 -34.18 33.38 -7.66
N SER A 67 -34.05 32.72 -8.81
CA SER A 67 -35.15 32.55 -9.77
C SER A 67 -35.98 31.30 -9.52
N GLN A 68 -35.38 30.22 -8.99
CA GLN A 68 -36.06 28.95 -8.70
C GLN A 68 -35.51 28.26 -7.43
N PRO A 69 -35.92 28.72 -6.22
CA PRO A 69 -35.29 28.29 -4.97
C PRO A 69 -35.53 26.82 -4.64
N ILE A 70 -36.70 26.26 -4.99
CA ILE A 70 -37.03 24.85 -4.73
C ILE A 70 -36.17 23.91 -5.59
N VAL A 71 -36.03 24.24 -6.88
CA VAL A 71 -35.21 23.44 -7.81
C VAL A 71 -33.73 23.52 -7.41
N ALA A 72 -33.24 24.72 -7.08
CA ALA A 72 -31.88 24.90 -6.58
C ALA A 72 -31.62 24.11 -5.29
N ALA A 73 -32.54 24.14 -4.32
CA ALA A 73 -32.44 23.36 -3.10
C ALA A 73 -32.43 21.84 -3.37
N ALA A 74 -33.24 21.35 -4.30
CA ALA A 74 -33.27 19.94 -4.69
C ALA A 74 -31.97 19.50 -5.38
N VAL A 75 -31.42 20.33 -6.27
CA VAL A 75 -30.13 20.05 -6.95
C VAL A 75 -28.99 20.04 -5.94
N ILE A 76 -28.94 21.03 -5.05
CA ILE A 76 -27.94 21.10 -3.97
C ILE A 76 -28.05 19.87 -3.07
N GLY A 77 -29.26 19.53 -2.61
CA GLY A 77 -29.50 18.36 -1.76
C GLY A 77 -29.08 17.05 -2.42
N THR A 78 -29.39 16.88 -3.71
CA THR A 78 -28.98 15.71 -4.50
C THR A 78 -27.47 15.63 -4.63
N PHE A 79 -26.80 16.75 -4.91
CA PHE A 79 -25.34 16.81 -4.98
C PHE A 79 -24.69 16.42 -3.66
N PHE A 80 -25.18 16.95 -2.53
CA PHE A 80 -24.67 16.58 -1.21
C PHE A 80 -24.93 15.11 -0.88
N ALA A 81 -26.08 14.56 -1.24
CA ALA A 81 -26.38 13.15 -1.05
C ALA A 81 -25.44 12.25 -1.87
N LEU A 82 -25.17 12.60 -3.13
CA LEU A 82 -24.23 11.89 -3.99
C LEU A 82 -22.79 11.99 -3.47
N ALA A 83 -22.35 13.18 -3.05
CA ALA A 83 -21.04 13.37 -2.44
C ALA A 83 -20.90 12.55 -1.15
N ALA A 84 -21.89 12.59 -0.26
CA ALA A 84 -21.89 11.79 0.97
C ALA A 84 -21.83 10.29 0.66
N ALA A 85 -22.63 9.80 -0.29
CA ALA A 85 -22.59 8.40 -0.73
C ALA A 85 -21.20 8.01 -1.27
N TRP A 86 -20.56 8.89 -2.05
CA TRP A 86 -19.21 8.70 -2.57
C TRP A 86 -18.18 8.55 -1.45
N PHE A 87 -18.13 9.49 -0.51
CA PHE A 87 -17.16 9.48 0.59
C PHE A 87 -17.37 8.32 1.55
N VAL A 88 -18.63 8.02 1.92
CA VAL A 88 -18.95 6.89 2.80
C VAL A 88 -18.59 5.56 2.13
N SER A 89 -18.91 5.40 0.84
CA SER A 89 -18.54 4.21 0.06
C SER A 89 -17.02 4.02 0.04
N ARG A 90 -16.27 5.11 -0.23
CA ARG A 90 -14.82 5.10 -0.21
C ARG A 90 -14.26 4.74 1.17
N ALA A 91 -14.71 5.39 2.23
CA ALA A 91 -14.20 5.16 3.58
C ALA A 91 -14.41 3.71 4.04
N LYS A 92 -15.62 3.16 3.85
CA LYS A 92 -15.92 1.76 4.15
C LYS A 92 -15.05 0.79 3.37
N ALA A 93 -14.83 1.07 2.09
CA ALA A 93 -14.01 0.21 1.25
C ALA A 93 -12.51 0.30 1.61
N ARG A 94 -11.99 1.47 1.99
CA ARG A 94 -10.61 1.60 2.50
C ARG A 94 -10.38 0.80 3.78
N VAL A 95 -11.35 0.78 4.70
CA VAL A 95 -11.26 -0.07 5.89
C VAL A 95 -11.16 -1.54 5.49
N ARG A 96 -11.93 -2.00 4.50
CA ARG A 96 -11.82 -3.37 3.98
C ARG A 96 -10.45 -3.66 3.39
N VAL A 97 -9.86 -2.71 2.64
CA VAL A 97 -8.50 -2.85 2.09
C VAL A 97 -7.47 -2.96 3.22
N LEU A 98 -7.55 -2.10 4.24
CA LEU A 98 -6.64 -2.15 5.38
C LEU A 98 -6.75 -3.49 6.11
N VAL A 99 -7.97 -3.94 6.42
CA VAL A 99 -8.21 -5.25 7.05
C VAL A 99 -7.67 -6.37 6.16
N ALA A 100 -7.90 -6.35 4.85
CA ALA A 100 -7.37 -7.35 3.94
C ALA A 100 -5.83 -7.35 3.88
N ALA A 101 -5.19 -6.20 4.10
CA ALA A 101 -3.75 -6.06 4.09
C ALA A 101 -3.08 -6.48 5.42
N THR A 102 -3.77 -6.31 6.56
CA THR A 102 -3.15 -6.47 7.89
C THR A 102 -3.70 -7.62 8.74
N ARG A 103 -4.90 -8.14 8.44
CA ARG A 103 -5.50 -9.26 9.21
C ARG A 103 -4.63 -10.51 9.10
N ALA A 104 -4.49 -11.27 10.18
CA ALA A 104 -3.81 -12.57 10.14
C ALA A 104 -4.54 -13.54 9.19
N LEU A 105 -3.77 -14.40 8.48
CA LEU A 105 -4.32 -15.25 7.41
C LEU A 105 -5.11 -16.46 7.93
N ASP A 106 -4.75 -16.93 9.12
CA ASP A 106 -5.41 -17.98 9.90
C ASP A 106 -6.75 -17.51 10.50
N GLU A 107 -6.91 -16.20 10.69
CA GLU A 107 -8.16 -15.61 11.14
C GLU A 107 -9.15 -15.40 9.99
N GLY A 108 -10.35 -15.98 10.12
CA GLY A 108 -11.53 -15.65 9.31
C GLY A 108 -11.59 -16.24 7.90
N ALA A 109 -12.80 -16.24 7.34
CA ALA A 109 -13.04 -16.69 5.97
C ALA A 109 -12.41 -15.75 4.92
N PRO A 110 -12.04 -16.26 3.73
CA PRO A 110 -11.65 -15.45 2.59
C PRO A 110 -12.71 -14.41 2.24
N LEU A 111 -12.28 -13.27 1.70
CA LEU A 111 -13.20 -12.25 1.22
C LEU A 111 -13.87 -12.70 -0.07
N ASP A 112 -15.21 -12.80 -0.02
CA ASP A 112 -16.01 -13.17 -1.19
C ASP A 112 -16.17 -11.96 -2.14
N PRO A 113 -15.79 -12.06 -3.43
CA PRO A 113 -16.07 -11.02 -4.42
C PRO A 113 -17.55 -10.68 -4.56
N ALA A 114 -18.47 -11.63 -4.31
CA ALA A 114 -19.91 -11.37 -4.34
C ALA A 114 -20.37 -10.40 -3.24
N ALA A 115 -19.58 -10.24 -2.16
CA ALA A 115 -19.84 -9.25 -1.11
C ALA A 115 -19.51 -7.80 -1.53
N VAL A 116 -18.94 -7.60 -2.73
CA VAL A 116 -18.73 -6.28 -3.34
C VAL A 116 -19.97 -5.86 -4.11
N THR A 117 -20.97 -5.38 -3.38
CA THR A 117 -22.27 -4.95 -3.92
C THR A 117 -22.30 -3.48 -4.35
N THR A 118 -21.20 -2.74 -4.14
CA THR A 118 -21.11 -1.33 -4.51
C THR A 118 -21.28 -1.15 -6.03
N PRO A 119 -22.11 -0.18 -6.48
CA PRO A 119 -22.25 0.18 -7.89
C PRO A 119 -20.90 0.50 -8.56
N ALA A 120 -20.76 0.17 -9.85
CA ALA A 120 -19.52 0.38 -10.60
C ALA A 120 -19.11 1.84 -10.77
N ILE A 121 -20.08 2.75 -10.73
CA ILE A 121 -19.84 4.20 -10.79
C ILE A 121 -19.27 4.78 -9.50
N LEU A 122 -19.20 4.00 -8.41
CA LEU A 122 -18.70 4.45 -7.11
C LEU A 122 -17.33 3.83 -6.78
N PRO A 123 -16.46 4.57 -6.07
CA PRO A 123 -15.08 4.15 -5.83
C PRO A 123 -14.99 2.93 -4.90
N GLY A 124 -16.03 2.69 -4.09
CA GLY A 124 -16.04 1.54 -3.18
C GLY A 124 -16.10 0.19 -3.90
N ARG A 125 -16.43 0.14 -5.20
CA ARG A 125 -16.31 -1.10 -5.97
C ARG A 125 -14.84 -1.43 -6.24
N SER A 126 -14.08 -0.53 -6.86
CA SER A 126 -12.65 -0.75 -7.14
C SER A 126 -11.86 -1.03 -5.87
N LEU A 127 -12.15 -0.31 -4.78
CA LEU A 127 -11.52 -0.55 -3.49
C LEU A 127 -11.97 -1.88 -2.85
N GLY A 128 -13.23 -2.26 -3.00
CA GLY A 128 -13.72 -3.56 -2.55
C GLY A 128 -13.05 -4.72 -3.28
N LEU A 129 -12.89 -4.60 -4.60
CA LEU A 129 -12.17 -5.57 -5.43
C LEU A 129 -10.67 -5.60 -5.09
N LEU A 130 -10.06 -4.45 -4.81
CA LEU A 130 -8.68 -4.40 -4.32
C LEU A 130 -8.53 -5.15 -3.00
N ALA A 131 -9.47 -5.00 -2.06
CA ALA A 131 -9.45 -5.76 -0.80
C ALA A 131 -9.54 -7.27 -1.04
N VAL A 132 -10.45 -7.72 -1.92
CA VAL A 132 -10.58 -9.13 -2.31
C VAL A 132 -9.29 -9.65 -2.96
N ALA A 133 -8.73 -8.89 -3.90
CA ALA A 133 -7.50 -9.27 -4.60
C ALA A 133 -6.31 -9.36 -3.64
N THR A 134 -6.21 -8.44 -2.68
CA THR A 134 -5.18 -8.45 -1.63
C THR A 134 -5.30 -9.68 -0.73
N ASP A 135 -6.49 -9.99 -0.21
CA ASP A 135 -6.71 -11.17 0.64
C ASP A 135 -6.42 -12.47 -0.15
N ALA A 136 -6.93 -12.59 -1.37
CA ALA A 136 -6.68 -13.73 -2.25
C ALA A 136 -5.19 -13.92 -2.55
N ALA A 137 -4.46 -12.84 -2.90
CA ALA A 137 -3.03 -12.91 -3.18
C ALA A 137 -2.21 -13.30 -1.94
N ARG A 138 -2.55 -12.79 -0.75
CA ARG A 138 -1.89 -13.20 0.51
C ARG A 138 -2.14 -14.67 0.82
N ARG A 139 -3.35 -15.18 0.55
CA ARG A 139 -3.71 -16.60 0.68
C ARG A 139 -3.15 -17.49 -0.42
N GLY A 140 -2.56 -16.91 -1.47
CA GLY A 140 -1.97 -17.65 -2.60
C GLY A 140 -2.96 -18.07 -3.68
N ASP A 141 -4.20 -17.57 -3.66
CA ASP A 141 -5.19 -17.79 -4.72
C ASP A 141 -5.00 -16.76 -5.85
N ALA A 142 -4.09 -17.09 -6.77
CA ALA A 142 -3.73 -16.22 -7.88
C ALA A 142 -4.89 -16.04 -8.90
N VAL A 143 -5.78 -17.03 -9.02
CA VAL A 143 -6.90 -16.99 -9.98
C VAL A 143 -7.98 -16.02 -9.49
N LEU A 144 -8.37 -16.14 -8.22
CA LEU A 144 -9.32 -15.22 -7.62
C LEU A 144 -8.75 -13.80 -7.56
N ALA A 145 -7.47 -13.65 -7.18
CA ALA A 145 -6.81 -12.36 -7.19
C ALA A 145 -6.82 -11.75 -8.60
N GLY A 146 -6.38 -12.48 -9.63
CA GLY A 146 -6.39 -12.02 -11.02
C GLY A 146 -7.78 -11.59 -11.49
N THR A 147 -8.80 -12.39 -11.21
CA THR A 147 -10.19 -12.07 -11.58
C THR A 147 -10.68 -10.78 -10.92
N ALA A 148 -10.36 -10.57 -9.65
CA ALA A 148 -10.71 -9.35 -8.93
C ALA A 148 -9.97 -8.12 -9.47
N LEU A 149 -8.71 -8.28 -9.91
CA LEU A 149 -7.90 -7.21 -10.48
C LEU A 149 -8.48 -6.64 -11.77
N ASP A 150 -9.10 -7.46 -12.62
CA ASP A 150 -9.66 -7.05 -13.91
C ASP A 150 -10.83 -6.06 -13.77
N GLY A 151 -11.54 -6.11 -12.64
CA GLY A 151 -12.67 -5.21 -12.37
C GLY A 151 -12.28 -3.87 -11.73
N ILE A 152 -10.99 -3.60 -11.49
CA ILE A 152 -10.51 -2.40 -10.80
C ILE A 152 -10.31 -1.25 -11.77
N ASP A 153 -11.10 -0.19 -11.59
CA ASP A 153 -10.86 1.10 -12.25
C ASP A 153 -9.79 1.91 -11.50
N LEU A 154 -8.67 2.17 -12.19
CA LEU A 154 -7.52 2.95 -11.70
C LEU A 154 -7.87 4.41 -11.38
N ALA A 155 -8.90 4.98 -12.02
CA ALA A 155 -9.32 6.35 -11.79
C ALA A 155 -9.87 6.55 -10.37
N PHE A 156 -10.34 5.47 -9.72
CA PHE A 156 -10.84 5.50 -8.35
C PHE A 156 -9.79 5.21 -7.29
N LEU A 157 -8.55 4.94 -7.68
CA LEU A 157 -7.46 4.61 -6.76
C LEU A 157 -6.52 5.80 -6.52
N HIS A 158 -6.17 6.00 -5.25
CA HIS A 158 -5.10 6.91 -4.82
C HIS A 158 -3.72 6.27 -5.00
N ALA A 159 -2.66 7.04 -4.76
CA ALA A 159 -1.28 6.59 -4.92
C ALA A 159 -0.99 5.29 -4.15
N ASP A 160 -1.29 5.23 -2.85
CA ASP A 160 -1.01 4.04 -2.01
C ASP A 160 -1.83 2.82 -2.44
N GLU A 161 -3.07 3.04 -2.87
CA GLU A 161 -3.94 1.96 -3.37
C GLU A 161 -3.45 1.42 -4.72
N ARG A 162 -2.93 2.30 -5.59
CA ARG A 162 -2.27 1.89 -6.85
C ARG A 162 -0.96 1.16 -6.58
N ARG A 163 -0.24 1.57 -5.54
CA ARG A 163 0.99 0.90 -5.10
C ARG A 163 0.68 -0.51 -4.58
N LEU A 164 -0.33 -0.65 -3.71
CA LEU A 164 -0.84 -1.95 -3.27
C LEU A 164 -1.30 -2.81 -4.45
N LEU A 165 -2.06 -2.23 -5.38
CA LEU A 165 -2.48 -2.90 -6.61
C LEU A 165 -1.29 -3.43 -7.42
N ALA A 166 -0.21 -2.65 -7.56
CA ALA A 166 1.02 -3.10 -8.20
C ALA A 166 1.66 -4.27 -7.43
N GLY A 167 1.66 -4.22 -6.09
CA GLY A 167 2.16 -5.31 -5.26
C GLY A 167 1.38 -6.61 -5.44
N VAL A 168 0.04 -6.52 -5.47
CA VAL A 168 -0.84 -7.66 -5.74
C VAL A 168 -0.59 -8.22 -7.15
N ARG A 169 -0.44 -7.35 -8.17
CA ARG A 169 -0.08 -7.77 -9.53
C ARG A 169 1.27 -8.48 -9.59
N ALA A 170 2.25 -8.01 -8.83
CA ALA A 170 3.55 -8.66 -8.74
C ALA A 170 3.45 -10.09 -8.17
N ILE A 171 2.67 -10.27 -7.10
CA ILE A 171 2.44 -11.60 -6.50
C ILE A 171 1.71 -12.53 -7.48
N VAL A 172 0.68 -12.04 -8.16
CA VAL A 172 -0.05 -12.84 -9.17
C VAL A 172 0.88 -13.24 -10.33
N ALA A 173 1.69 -12.30 -10.83
CA ALA A 173 2.67 -12.58 -11.89
C ALA A 173 3.72 -13.62 -11.46
N ASP A 174 4.22 -13.52 -10.22
CA ASP A 174 5.16 -14.49 -9.66
C ASP A 174 4.55 -15.90 -9.60
N ARG A 175 3.32 -16.00 -9.08
CA ARG A 175 2.58 -17.27 -8.96
C ARG A 175 2.23 -17.90 -10.31
N THR A 176 2.09 -17.09 -11.35
CA THR A 176 1.80 -17.56 -12.73
C THR A 176 3.08 -17.83 -13.53
N GLY A 177 4.27 -17.60 -12.93
CA GLY A 177 5.56 -17.87 -13.56
C GLY A 177 6.12 -16.73 -14.39
N ASP A 178 5.44 -15.58 -14.50
CA ASP A 178 5.95 -14.38 -15.18
C ASP A 178 6.84 -13.56 -14.24
N ARG A 179 8.06 -14.07 -14.02
CA ARG A 179 9.07 -13.45 -13.15
C ARG A 179 9.50 -12.06 -13.60
N ALA A 180 9.40 -11.76 -14.90
CA ALA A 180 9.77 -10.44 -15.44
C ALA A 180 8.75 -9.38 -15.05
N THR A 181 7.47 -9.69 -15.22
CA THR A 181 6.38 -8.83 -14.80
C THR A 181 6.32 -8.71 -13.27
N ALA A 182 6.57 -9.82 -12.54
CA ALA A 182 6.62 -9.83 -11.08
C ALA A 182 7.65 -8.83 -10.53
N ALA A 183 8.90 -8.90 -11.00
CA ALA A 183 9.95 -8.00 -10.53
C ALA A 183 9.71 -6.54 -10.93
N ARG A 184 9.18 -6.29 -12.14
CA ARG A 184 8.85 -4.93 -12.59
C ARG A 184 7.80 -4.28 -11.68
N PHE A 185 6.72 -5.01 -11.39
CA PHE A 185 5.68 -4.50 -10.51
C PHE A 185 6.12 -4.45 -9.04
N GLY A 186 6.92 -5.42 -8.59
CA GLY A 186 7.41 -5.48 -7.22
C GLY A 186 8.28 -4.28 -6.85
N LEU A 187 9.20 -3.87 -7.75
CA LEU A 187 10.01 -2.67 -7.53
C LEU A 187 9.18 -1.39 -7.45
N MET A 188 8.14 -1.25 -8.29
CA MET A 188 7.26 -0.07 -8.27
C MET A 188 6.33 -0.05 -7.06
N ALA A 189 6.04 -1.21 -6.49
CA ALA A 189 5.09 -1.39 -5.41
C ALA A 189 5.73 -1.26 -4.03
N PHE A 190 6.98 -1.68 -3.87
CA PHE A 190 7.59 -1.74 -2.55
C PHE A 190 7.98 -0.34 -2.02
N PRO A 191 7.68 0.01 -0.75
CA PRO A 191 6.87 -0.74 0.22
C PRO A 191 5.36 -0.45 0.06
N VAL A 192 4.52 -1.48 0.24
CA VAL A 192 3.05 -1.35 0.26
C VAL A 192 2.47 -1.19 1.67
N GLY A 193 3.22 -1.52 2.73
CA GLY A 193 2.79 -1.42 4.13
C GLY A 193 2.04 -2.66 4.65
N ALA A 194 2.08 -3.76 3.90
CA ALA A 194 1.44 -5.03 4.26
C ALA A 194 2.55 -6.07 4.44
N PRO A 195 2.90 -6.48 5.68
CA PRO A 195 4.14 -7.21 5.98
C PRO A 195 4.37 -8.45 5.11
N ASP A 196 3.36 -9.29 4.93
CA ASP A 196 3.48 -10.52 4.12
C ASP A 196 3.68 -10.23 2.62
N ILE A 197 3.10 -9.13 2.13
CA ILE A 197 3.25 -8.72 0.74
C ILE A 197 4.64 -8.12 0.56
N ASP A 198 5.03 -7.20 1.45
CA ASP A 198 6.34 -6.58 1.43
C ASP A 198 7.46 -7.64 1.51
N GLU A 199 7.33 -8.66 2.36
CA GLU A 199 8.26 -9.80 2.38
C GLU A 199 8.37 -10.46 1.01
N ARG A 200 7.24 -10.84 0.40
CA ARG A 200 7.23 -11.50 -0.91
C ARG A 200 7.82 -10.62 -2.01
N LEU A 201 7.46 -9.34 -2.04
CA LEU A 201 7.98 -8.38 -3.01
C LEU A 201 9.50 -8.21 -2.85
N GLY A 202 9.97 -8.11 -1.61
CA GLY A 202 11.40 -8.05 -1.29
C GLY A 202 12.13 -9.28 -1.82
N ARG A 203 11.62 -10.49 -1.55
CA ARG A 203 12.19 -11.75 -2.05
C ARG A 203 12.21 -11.81 -3.59
N ILE A 204 11.09 -11.53 -4.25
CA ILE A 204 11.00 -11.48 -5.73
C ILE A 204 12.06 -10.54 -6.32
N PHE A 205 12.25 -9.38 -5.70
CA PHE A 205 13.26 -8.43 -6.13
C PHE A 205 14.68 -8.95 -5.90
N ALA A 206 14.95 -9.45 -4.69
CA ALA A 206 16.26 -9.97 -4.29
C ALA A 206 16.68 -11.12 -5.20
N GLU A 207 15.83 -12.13 -5.42
CA GLU A 207 16.11 -13.28 -6.29
C GLU A 207 16.54 -12.86 -7.70
N ARG A 208 15.93 -11.80 -8.25
CA ARG A 208 16.25 -11.36 -9.62
C ARG A 208 17.50 -10.50 -9.71
N ASN A 209 17.78 -9.70 -8.68
CA ASN A 209 18.86 -8.71 -8.70
C ASN A 209 20.03 -9.08 -7.78
N TRP A 210 20.03 -10.28 -7.21
CA TRP A 210 21.00 -10.71 -6.21
C TRP A 210 22.45 -10.56 -6.68
N HIS A 211 22.71 -10.83 -7.96
CA HIS A 211 24.06 -10.75 -8.54
C HIS A 211 24.39 -9.37 -9.15
N ASP A 212 23.48 -8.40 -9.07
CA ASP A 212 23.67 -7.03 -9.55
C ASP A 212 23.68 -6.07 -8.35
N ALA A 213 24.84 -5.94 -7.71
CA ALA A 213 25.02 -5.12 -6.51
C ALA A 213 24.58 -3.65 -6.72
N THR A 214 24.72 -3.12 -7.93
CA THR A 214 24.31 -1.73 -8.23
C THR A 214 22.79 -1.60 -8.23
N LYS A 215 22.06 -2.52 -8.87
CA LYS A 215 20.59 -2.51 -8.83
C LYS A 215 20.06 -2.78 -7.42
N LEU A 216 20.68 -3.71 -6.71
CA LEU A 216 20.32 -4.05 -5.33
C LEU A 216 20.50 -2.83 -4.40
N SER A 217 21.64 -2.15 -4.47
CA SER A 217 21.95 -0.94 -3.70
C SER A 217 20.97 0.20 -3.99
N ARG A 218 20.67 0.47 -5.27
CA ARG A 218 19.75 1.54 -5.67
C ARG A 218 18.33 1.29 -5.19
N ALA A 219 17.83 0.07 -5.32
CA ALA A 219 16.50 -0.27 -4.84
C ALA A 219 16.43 -0.18 -3.31
N TYR A 220 17.44 -0.69 -2.61
CA TYR A 220 17.52 -0.59 -1.15
C TYR A 220 17.51 0.88 -0.66
N GLU A 221 18.28 1.76 -1.30
CA GLU A 221 18.26 3.20 -0.99
C GLU A 221 16.92 3.85 -1.28
N ASP A 222 16.28 3.49 -2.40
CA ASP A 222 14.94 3.96 -2.75
C ASP A 222 13.93 3.54 -1.68
N TRP A 223 13.99 2.29 -1.20
CA TRP A 223 13.12 1.77 -0.14
C TRP A 223 13.29 2.51 1.18
N LEU A 224 14.54 2.75 1.61
CA LEU A 224 14.82 3.53 2.82
C LEU A 224 14.33 4.97 2.70
N SER A 225 14.47 5.59 1.53
CA SER A 225 13.99 6.96 1.29
C SER A 225 12.46 7.09 1.42
N HIS A 226 11.74 5.99 1.23
CA HIS A 226 10.29 5.89 1.44
C HIS A 226 9.91 5.62 2.91
N GLY A 227 10.87 5.66 3.84
CA GLY A 227 10.63 5.48 5.28
C GLY A 227 10.38 4.03 5.69
N PHE A 228 10.76 3.06 4.86
CA PHE A 228 10.62 1.64 5.19
C PHE A 228 11.67 1.23 6.24
N LEU A 229 11.22 1.00 7.47
CA LEU A 229 12.05 0.52 8.58
C LEU A 229 11.36 -0.71 9.18
N PRO A 230 11.62 -1.92 8.66
CA PRO A 230 11.00 -3.12 9.20
C PRO A 230 11.57 -3.48 10.56
N GLU A 231 10.80 -4.20 11.35
CA GLU A 231 11.30 -4.85 12.57
C GLU A 231 12.41 -5.82 12.19
N VAL A 232 13.53 -5.78 12.93
CA VAL A 232 14.75 -6.56 12.65
C VAL A 232 14.45 -8.06 12.63
N GLU A 233 13.58 -8.52 13.53
CA GLU A 233 13.21 -9.94 13.68
C GLU A 233 12.20 -10.42 12.60
N SER A 234 11.60 -9.49 11.85
CA SER A 234 10.66 -9.84 10.78
C SER A 234 11.38 -10.49 9.59
N PRO A 235 10.72 -11.36 8.81
CA PRO A 235 11.32 -11.97 7.62
C PRO A 235 11.88 -10.95 6.61
N ILE A 236 11.18 -9.83 6.41
CA ILE A 236 11.65 -8.75 5.54
C ILE A 236 12.84 -8.00 6.17
N GLY A 237 12.86 -7.82 7.49
CA GLY A 237 14.01 -7.28 8.22
C GLY A 237 15.26 -8.16 8.04
N ARG A 238 15.12 -9.48 8.13
CA ARG A 238 16.21 -10.43 7.85
C ARG A 238 16.70 -10.35 6.41
N LEU A 239 15.81 -10.23 5.43
CA LEU A 239 16.20 -10.06 4.03
C LEU A 239 16.99 -8.75 3.83
N LEU A 240 16.55 -7.65 4.44
CA LEU A 240 17.26 -6.37 4.36
C LEU A 240 18.63 -6.43 5.03
N LEU A 241 18.74 -7.05 6.20
CA LEU A 241 20.02 -7.31 6.86
C LEU A 241 20.97 -8.10 5.96
N LEU A 242 20.46 -9.15 5.31
CA LEU A 242 21.25 -9.95 4.38
C LEU A 242 21.73 -9.13 3.17
N ILE A 243 20.89 -8.21 2.67
CA ILE A 243 21.27 -7.26 1.62
C ILE A 243 22.39 -6.33 2.11
N ASP A 244 22.31 -5.79 3.32
CA ASP A 244 23.35 -4.93 3.89
C ASP A 244 24.68 -5.65 4.06
N VAL A 245 24.65 -6.90 4.54
CA VAL A 245 25.84 -7.76 4.63
C VAL A 245 26.43 -8.00 3.24
N LYS A 246 25.59 -8.32 2.25
CA LYS A 246 26.03 -8.53 0.86
C LYS A 246 26.66 -7.30 0.23
N LEU A 247 26.09 -6.12 0.50
CA LEU A 247 26.60 -4.84 0.00
C LEU A 247 27.84 -4.35 0.79
N GLY A 248 28.29 -5.10 1.80
CA GLY A 248 29.43 -4.73 2.66
C GLY A 248 29.15 -3.55 3.58
N ARG A 249 27.87 -3.24 3.83
CA ARG A 249 27.43 -2.16 4.73
C ARG A 249 27.38 -2.60 6.19
N LEU A 250 27.24 -3.90 6.42
CA LEU A 250 27.20 -4.52 7.73
C LEU A 250 28.22 -5.66 7.81
N ASP A 251 28.92 -5.74 8.94
CA ASP A 251 29.87 -6.82 9.22
C ASP A 251 29.11 -8.11 9.55
N PRO A 252 29.38 -9.25 8.86
CA PRO A 252 28.81 -10.55 9.19
C PRO A 252 28.97 -10.93 10.68
N ALA A 253 30.05 -10.52 11.34
CA ALA A 253 30.24 -10.83 12.76
C ALA A 253 29.20 -10.15 13.69
N SER A 254 28.61 -9.03 13.24
CA SER A 254 27.62 -8.28 14.02
C SER A 254 26.23 -8.94 14.06
N VAL A 255 25.96 -9.91 13.18
CA VAL A 255 24.67 -10.62 13.07
C VAL A 255 24.68 -12.01 13.73
N ALA A 256 25.58 -12.22 14.70
CA ALA A 256 25.80 -13.50 15.39
C ALA A 256 24.55 -14.16 16.00
N GLN A 257 23.52 -13.37 16.35
CA GLN A 257 22.28 -13.89 16.92
C GLN A 257 21.35 -14.54 15.87
N ASP A 258 21.45 -14.14 14.60
CA ASP A 258 20.55 -14.55 13.50
C ASP A 258 21.23 -15.42 12.43
N VAL A 259 22.46 -15.88 12.70
CA VAL A 259 23.33 -16.60 11.73
C VAL A 259 22.61 -17.71 10.99
N ARG A 260 21.92 -18.61 11.71
CA ARG A 260 21.23 -19.75 11.09
C ARG A 260 20.11 -19.32 10.14
N LEU A 261 19.39 -18.25 10.48
CA LEU A 261 18.29 -17.73 9.66
C LEU A 261 18.83 -17.00 8.43
N LEU A 262 19.87 -16.19 8.59
CA LEU A 262 20.53 -15.49 7.47
C LEU A 262 21.25 -16.45 6.53
N GLU A 263 21.90 -17.50 7.07
CA GLU A 263 22.52 -18.58 6.30
C GLU A 263 21.48 -19.33 5.46
N ALA A 264 20.34 -19.70 6.05
CA ALA A 264 19.25 -20.35 5.33
C ALA A 264 18.66 -19.45 4.24
N GLU A 265 18.45 -18.16 4.54
CA GLU A 265 17.94 -17.19 3.58
C GLU A 265 18.92 -16.97 2.41
N ALA A 266 20.23 -16.82 2.69
CA ALA A 266 21.26 -16.72 1.65
C ALA A 266 21.29 -17.93 0.72
N ARG A 267 21.16 -19.14 1.28
CA ARG A 267 21.05 -20.36 0.48
C ARG A 267 19.79 -20.40 -0.36
N SER A 268 18.66 -19.92 0.16
CA SER A 268 17.41 -19.86 -0.59
C SER A 268 17.51 -18.94 -1.81
N LEU A 269 18.32 -17.88 -1.72
CA LEU A 269 18.65 -16.96 -2.81
C LEU A 269 19.77 -17.49 -3.73
N GLY A 270 20.33 -18.67 -3.45
CA GLY A 270 21.36 -19.32 -4.26
C GLY A 270 22.80 -18.90 -3.96
N ASP A 271 23.06 -18.15 -2.89
CA ASP A 271 24.38 -17.60 -2.55
C ASP A 271 25.07 -18.40 -1.45
N ARG A 272 25.72 -19.49 -1.87
CA ARG A 272 26.43 -20.41 -0.96
C ARG A 272 27.66 -19.77 -0.34
N GLU A 273 28.38 -18.94 -1.11
CA GLU A 273 29.58 -18.25 -0.65
C GLU A 273 29.26 -17.28 0.49
N LEU A 274 28.21 -16.46 0.32
CA LEU A 274 27.76 -15.57 1.39
C LEU A 274 27.26 -16.34 2.61
N ALA A 275 26.53 -17.44 2.41
CA ALA A 275 26.03 -18.27 3.51
C ALA A 275 27.19 -18.86 4.34
N ASP A 276 28.23 -19.39 3.68
CA ASP A 276 29.40 -19.94 4.35
C ASP A 276 30.20 -18.84 5.05
N LYS A 277 30.37 -17.66 4.43
CA LYS A 277 31.00 -16.50 5.06
C LYS A 277 30.29 -16.06 6.34
N ILE A 278 28.95 -15.95 6.30
CA ILE A 278 28.16 -15.60 7.48
C ILE A 278 28.33 -16.63 8.59
N ARG A 279 28.31 -17.92 8.26
CA ARG A 279 28.52 -19.00 9.24
C ARG A 279 29.90 -18.92 9.88
N ASP A 280 30.94 -18.75 9.07
CA ASP A 280 32.34 -18.88 9.51
C ASP A 280 32.84 -17.63 10.26
N GLU A 281 32.32 -16.44 9.94
CA GLU A 281 32.71 -15.17 10.59
C GLU A 281 31.85 -14.86 11.84
N ALA A 282 30.60 -15.30 11.88
CA ALA A 282 29.68 -14.97 12.98
C ALA A 282 29.66 -16.03 14.10
N LEU A 283 30.08 -17.26 13.82
CA LEU A 283 30.33 -18.28 14.84
C LEU A 283 31.84 -18.30 15.13
N PRO A 284 32.31 -17.74 16.26
CA PRO A 284 33.70 -17.91 16.62
C PRO A 284 33.97 -19.41 16.75
N PHE A 285 35.01 -19.88 16.05
CA PHE A 285 35.45 -21.27 16.15
C PHE A 285 35.49 -21.69 17.63
N PRO A 286 34.87 -22.83 18.02
CA PRO A 286 35.03 -23.38 19.35
C PRO A 286 36.47 -23.90 19.48
N GLY A 287 37.42 -22.99 19.69
CA GLY A 287 38.84 -23.28 19.61
C GLY A 287 39.77 -22.09 19.83
N SER A 288 39.36 -20.82 19.61
CA SER A 288 40.25 -19.67 19.88
C SER A 288 40.22 -19.24 21.36
N ARG A 289 40.58 -20.15 22.25
CA ARG A 289 41.12 -19.83 23.57
C ARG A 289 42.65 -19.87 23.54
N TYR A 290 43.30 -19.34 22.50
CA TYR A 290 44.73 -18.99 22.56
C TYR A 290 44.99 -17.87 21.56
N GLY A 291 45.48 -16.75 22.10
CA GLY A 291 45.76 -15.48 21.41
C GLY A 291 45.78 -14.37 22.44
#